data_AF-D3SPS3-F1
#
_entry.id   AF-D3SPS3-F1
#
_cell.length_a   1.000
_cell.length_b   1.000
_cell.length_c   1.000
_cell.angle_alpha   90.00
_cell.angle_beta   90.00
_cell.angle_gamma   90.00
#
_symmetry.space_group_name_H-M   'P 1'
#
loop_
_entity.id
_entity.type
_entity.pdbx_description
1 polymer ?
#
loop_
_entity_poly.entity_id
_entity_poly.type
_entity_poly.pdbx_seq_one_letter_code
_entity_poly.pdbx_strand_id
1 'polypeptide(L)'
;MYKAVLIFSKIAKSFTDLTWGKSRDDLVSKCMKAIRAFLEGSSPSEVSQKREISEGIEFLLEDLYKLSREDPEGAHKLLQLLSIFVKSPVPCKIKLISFAEALLEDKRPAQKGV
;
A
#
# COMPACT_ATOMS: atom_id res chain seq x y z
N MET A 1 2.91 -4.24 11.77
CA MET A 1 4.06 -3.71 10.98
C MET A 1 4.35 -4.50 9.70
N TYR A 2 4.57 -5.82 9.72
CA TYR A 2 4.88 -6.61 8.50
C TYR A 2 3.76 -6.56 7.45
N LYS A 3 2.49 -6.70 7.85
CA LYS A 3 1.32 -6.55 6.96
C LYS A 3 1.29 -5.19 6.25
N ALA A 4 1.66 -4.12 6.96
CA ALA A 4 1.73 -2.78 6.39
C ALA A 4 2.82 -2.66 5.31
N VAL A 5 3.99 -3.25 5.53
CA VAL A 5 5.09 -3.26 4.52
C VAL A 5 4.70 -4.11 3.31
N LEU A 6 4.03 -5.25 3.51
CA LEU A 6 3.54 -6.10 2.44
C LEU A 6 2.51 -5.37 1.56
N ILE A 7 1.54 -4.72 2.19
CA ILE A 7 0.51 -3.94 1.49
C ILE A 7 1.13 -2.71 0.82
N PHE A 8 2.07 -2.03 1.47
CA PHE A 8 2.85 -0.94 0.85
C PHE A 8 3.53 -1.41 -0.43
N SER A 9 4.28 -2.51 -0.38
CA SER A 9 4.97 -3.07 -1.55
C SER A 9 3.99 -3.40 -2.68
N LYS A 10 2.85 -4.02 -2.35
CA LYS A 10 1.78 -4.30 -3.30
C LYS A 10 1.28 -3.03 -3.99
N ILE A 11 0.88 -2.01 -3.22
CA ILE A 11 0.38 -0.72 -3.74
C ILE A 11 1.43 -0.03 -4.61
N ALA A 12 2.65 0.11 -4.09
CA ALA A 12 3.71 0.85 -4.77
C ALA A 12 4.08 0.20 -6.11
N LYS A 13 4.13 -1.13 -6.18
CA LYS A 13 4.39 -1.87 -7.42
C LYS A 13 3.22 -1.86 -8.40
N SER A 14 1.98 -1.91 -7.91
CA SER A 14 0.80 -1.83 -8.77
C SER A 14 0.67 -0.48 -9.49
N PHE A 15 1.21 0.59 -8.90
CA PHE A 15 1.05 1.96 -9.41
C PHE A 15 2.35 2.62 -9.85
N THR A 16 3.47 1.91 -9.86
CA THR A 16 4.75 2.42 -10.35
C THR A 16 5.26 1.55 -11.48
N ASP A 17 5.44 2.16 -12.64
CA ASP A 17 6.20 1.59 -13.74
C ASP A 17 7.69 1.74 -13.43
N LEU A 18 8.34 0.63 -13.08
CA LEU A 18 9.75 0.59 -12.75
C LEU A 18 10.66 0.74 -13.98
N THR A 19 10.15 0.49 -15.18
CA THR A 19 10.92 0.62 -16.43
C THR A 19 11.09 2.09 -16.80
N TRP A 20 9.99 2.85 -16.71
CA TRP A 20 9.95 4.26 -17.14
C TRP A 20 9.94 5.25 -15.98
N GLY A 21 9.93 4.77 -14.73
CA GLY A 21 9.91 5.60 -13.53
C GLY A 21 8.62 6.42 -13.37
N LYS A 22 7.51 5.98 -13.96
CA LYS A 22 6.23 6.69 -13.89
C LYS A 22 5.39 6.14 -12.74
N SER A 23 4.95 7.02 -11.84
CA SER A 23 4.10 6.65 -10.69
C SER A 23 2.73 7.28 -10.81
N ARG A 24 1.69 6.48 -10.61
CA ARG A 24 0.28 6.89 -10.51
C ARG A 24 -0.06 7.30 -9.08
N ASP A 25 0.52 8.43 -8.67
CA ASP A 25 0.35 8.98 -7.32
C ASP A 25 -1.11 9.32 -6.99
N ASP A 26 -1.94 9.54 -8.01
CA ASP A 26 -3.39 9.70 -7.89
C ASP A 26 -4.05 8.44 -7.31
N LEU A 27 -3.68 7.25 -7.80
CA LEU A 27 -4.19 5.97 -7.31
C LEU A 27 -3.65 5.64 -5.91
N VAL A 28 -2.38 5.96 -5.65
CA VAL A 28 -1.79 5.84 -4.30
C VAL A 28 -2.54 6.74 -3.30
N SER A 29 -2.89 7.96 -3.70
CA SER A 29 -3.65 8.90 -2.87
C SER A 29 -5.08 8.39 -2.61
N LYS A 30 -5.70 7.71 -3.59
CA LYS A 30 -6.99 7.02 -3.40
C LYS A 30 -6.88 5.90 -2.36
N CYS A 31 -5.83 5.08 -2.38
CA CYS A 31 -5.59 4.09 -1.32
C CYS A 31 -5.52 4.73 0.06
N MET A 32 -4.83 5.88 0.19
CA MET A 32 -4.77 6.62 1.46
C MET A 32 -6.16 7.12 1.91
N LYS A 33 -7.02 7.56 0.98
CA LYS A 33 -8.40 7.95 1.32
C LYS A 33 -9.23 6.75 1.79
N ALA A 34 -9.12 5.60 1.11
CA ALA A 34 -9.80 4.37 1.50
C ALA A 34 -9.38 3.91 2.91
N ILE A 35 -8.07 3.90 3.20
CA ILE A 35 -7.56 3.53 4.54
C ILE A 35 -8.16 4.43 5.63
N ARG A 36 -8.20 5.74 5.42
CA ARG A 36 -8.81 6.69 6.39
C ARG A 36 -10.29 6.39 6.60
N ALA A 37 -11.06 6.21 5.53
CA ALA A 37 -12.47 5.87 5.62
C ALA A 37 -12.71 4.56 6.40
N PHE A 38 -11.87 3.55 6.19
CA PHE A 38 -11.95 2.28 6.94
C PHE A 38 -11.58 2.42 8.42
N LEU A 39 -10.59 3.26 8.75
CA LEU A 39 -10.25 3.59 10.13
C LEU A 39 -11.37 4.36 10.83
N GLU A 40 -12.14 5.16 10.10
CA GLU A 40 -13.34 5.86 10.55
C GLU A 40 -14.58 4.96 10.65
N GLY A 41 -14.47 3.69 10.25
CA GLY A 41 -15.52 2.69 10.41
C GLY A 41 -16.36 2.40 9.16
N SER A 42 -16.02 2.97 8.00
CA SER A 42 -16.68 2.61 6.73
C SER A 42 -16.39 1.15 6.36
N SER A 43 -17.34 0.51 5.70
CA SER A 43 -17.24 -0.83 5.11
C SER A 43 -16.68 -0.80 3.69
N PRO A 44 -16.17 -1.94 3.16
CA PRO A 44 -15.74 -2.03 1.76
C PRO A 44 -16.84 -1.65 0.77
N SER A 45 -18.10 -2.01 1.05
CA SER A 45 -19.24 -1.69 0.19
C SER A 45 -19.54 -0.19 0.13
N GLU A 46 -19.42 0.53 1.25
CA GLU A 46 -19.64 1.97 1.27
C GLU A 46 -18.52 2.72 0.54
N VAL A 47 -17.28 2.26 0.67
CA VAL A 47 -16.14 2.85 -0.04
C VAL A 47 -16.19 2.51 -1.54
N SER A 48 -16.62 1.31 -1.92
CA SER A 48 -16.72 0.92 -3.34
C SER A 48 -17.73 1.77 -4.12
N GLN A 49 -18.79 2.24 -3.46
CA GLN A 49 -19.79 3.13 -4.06
C GLN A 49 -19.27 4.55 -4.33
N LYS A 50 -18.21 4.97 -3.63
CA LYS A 50 -17.56 6.28 -3.77
C LYS A 50 -16.49 6.23 -4.87
N ARG A 51 -16.88 6.43 -6.12
CA ARG A 51 -15.97 6.35 -7.30
C ARG A 51 -14.72 7.23 -7.17
N GLU A 52 -14.84 8.37 -6.51
CA GLU A 52 -13.73 9.29 -6.23
C GLU A 52 -12.63 8.66 -5.35
N ILE A 53 -12.97 7.60 -4.61
CA ILE A 53 -12.06 6.80 -3.80
C ILE A 53 -11.77 5.45 -4.47
N SER A 54 -12.79 4.73 -4.94
CA SER A 54 -12.66 3.32 -5.33
C SER A 54 -12.07 3.09 -6.73
N GLU A 55 -12.30 4.01 -7.66
CA GLU A 55 -11.98 3.79 -9.07
C GLU A 55 -10.48 3.59 -9.31
N GLY A 56 -10.11 2.41 -9.79
CA GLY A 56 -8.73 1.99 -10.07
C GLY A 56 -8.00 1.34 -8.90
N ILE A 57 -8.65 1.18 -7.74
CA ILE A 57 -8.08 0.54 -6.54
C ILE A 57 -8.98 -0.58 -5.98
N GLU A 58 -10.02 -0.97 -6.69
CA GLU A 58 -11.06 -1.91 -6.23
C GLU A 58 -10.46 -3.23 -5.75
N PHE A 59 -9.47 -3.74 -6.47
CA PHE A 59 -8.74 -4.96 -6.16
C PHE A 59 -7.93 -4.92 -4.86
N LEU A 60 -7.77 -3.73 -4.25
CA LEU A 60 -7.06 -3.52 -2.98
C LEU A 60 -8.00 -3.27 -1.80
N LEU A 61 -9.27 -2.92 -2.03
CA LEU A 61 -10.16 -2.45 -0.97
C LEU A 61 -10.30 -3.45 0.19
N GLU A 62 -10.39 -4.74 -0.13
CA GLU A 62 -10.51 -5.79 0.88
C GLU A 62 -9.24 -5.92 1.74
N ASP A 63 -8.06 -5.86 1.14
CA ASP A 63 -6.78 -5.93 1.88
C ASP A 63 -6.60 -4.70 2.77
N LEU A 64 -6.95 -3.52 2.26
CA LEU A 64 -6.91 -2.26 2.98
C LEU A 64 -7.89 -2.29 4.17
N TYR A 65 -9.10 -2.79 3.96
CA TYR A 65 -10.09 -2.94 5.02
C TYR A 65 -9.62 -3.89 6.12
N LYS A 66 -9.16 -5.09 5.75
CA LYS A 66 -8.63 -6.08 6.70
C LYS A 66 -7.49 -5.49 7.53
N LEU A 67 -6.53 -4.78 6.91
CA LEU A 67 -5.47 -4.11 7.65
C LEU A 67 -6.02 -3.09 8.63
N SER A 68 -6.93 -2.21 8.20
CA SER A 68 -7.51 -1.17 9.05
C SER A 68 -8.34 -1.72 10.22
N ARG A 69 -8.91 -2.93 10.10
CA ARG A 69 -9.68 -3.57 11.17
C ARG A 69 -8.81 -4.41 12.12
N GLU A 70 -7.85 -5.16 11.58
CA GLU A 70 -7.05 -6.11 12.36
C GLU A 70 -5.79 -5.47 12.98
N ASP A 71 -5.18 -4.49 12.30
CA ASP A 71 -3.96 -3.80 12.74
C ASP A 71 -4.08 -2.29 12.44
N PRO A 72 -4.92 -1.54 13.20
CA PRO A 72 -5.11 -0.10 13.00
C PRO A 72 -3.81 0.70 13.08
N GLU A 73 -2.90 0.33 13.99
CA GLU A 73 -1.58 0.95 14.10
C GLU A 73 -0.75 0.70 12.82
N GLY A 74 -0.80 -0.52 12.28
CA GLY A 74 -0.23 -0.87 10.99
C GLY A 74 -0.81 -0.06 9.83
N ALA A 75 -2.12 0.18 9.83
CA ALA A 75 -2.77 1.04 8.85
C ALA A 75 -2.30 2.50 8.95
N HIS A 76 -2.12 3.05 10.15
CA HIS A 76 -1.51 4.37 10.34
C HIS A 76 -0.06 4.43 9.85
N LYS A 77 0.74 3.40 10.10
CA LYS A 77 2.12 3.29 9.57
C LYS A 77 2.11 3.20 8.05
N LEU A 78 1.18 2.45 7.45
CA LEU A 78 0.99 2.42 6.00
C LEU A 78 0.67 3.80 5.43
N LEU A 79 -0.24 4.56 6.08
CA LEU A 79 -0.54 5.94 5.66
C LEU A 79 0.71 6.83 5.67
N GLN A 80 1.56 6.72 6.69
CA GLN A 80 2.82 7.45 6.76
C GLN A 80 3.76 7.06 5.61
N LEU A 81 3.94 5.75 5.37
CA LEU A 81 4.78 5.24 4.28
C LEU A 81 4.30 5.71 2.90
N LEU A 82 2.99 5.62 2.63
CA LEU A 82 2.41 6.09 1.37
C LEU A 82 2.54 7.62 1.22
N SER A 83 2.42 8.37 2.31
CA SER A 83 2.64 9.83 2.28
C SER A 83 4.08 10.19 1.93
N ILE A 84 5.05 9.50 2.51
CA ILE A 84 6.48 9.67 2.16
C ILE A 84 6.70 9.30 0.69
N PHE A 85 6.13 8.17 0.27
CA PHE A 85 6.26 7.67 -1.10
C PHE A 85 5.77 8.68 -2.14
N VAL A 86 4.53 9.18 -2.02
CA VAL A 86 3.96 10.15 -2.98
C VAL A 86 4.80 11.43 -3.08
N LYS A 87 5.35 11.91 -1.96
CA LYS A 87 6.19 13.13 -1.89
C LYS A 87 7.62 12.91 -2.40
N SER A 88 8.03 11.66 -2.60
CA SER A 88 9.41 11.33 -2.95
C SER A 88 9.64 11.48 -4.46
N PRO A 89 10.84 11.94 -4.89
CA PRO A 89 11.26 11.87 -6.28
C PRO A 89 11.27 10.43 -6.81
N VAL A 90 11.14 10.25 -8.12
CA VAL A 90 11.10 8.93 -8.78
C VAL A 90 12.25 8.00 -8.36
N PRO A 91 13.54 8.43 -8.34
CA PRO A 91 14.62 7.55 -7.90
C PRO A 91 14.45 7.06 -6.45
N CYS A 92 13.89 7.90 -5.57
CA CYS A 92 13.64 7.56 -4.18
C CYS A 92 12.46 6.58 -4.05
N LYS A 93 11.41 6.74 -4.84
CA LYS A 93 10.28 5.79 -4.90
C LYS A 93 10.75 4.37 -5.26
N ILE A 94 11.60 4.26 -6.29
CA ILE A 94 12.16 2.97 -6.72
C ILE A 94 13.00 2.34 -5.58
N LYS A 95 13.82 3.13 -4.88
CA LYS A 95 14.58 2.65 -3.72
C LYS A 95 13.67 2.20 -2.57
N LEU A 96 12.59 2.93 -2.28
CA LEU A 96 11.63 2.54 -1.24
C LEU A 96 10.94 1.22 -1.57
N ILE A 97 10.60 0.98 -2.84
CA ILE A 97 10.08 -0.32 -3.30
C ILE A 97 11.12 -1.41 -3.06
N SER A 98 12.37 -1.18 -3.48
CA SER A 98 13.45 -2.15 -3.31
C SER A 98 13.72 -2.49 -1.83
N PHE A 99 13.68 -1.48 -0.94
CA PHE A 99 13.81 -1.71 0.49
C PHE A 99 12.64 -2.50 1.08
N ALA A 100 11.41 -2.18 0.66
CA ALA A 100 10.25 -2.97 1.08
C ALA A 100 10.36 -4.42 0.62
N GLU A 101 10.84 -4.67 -0.61
CA GLU A 101 11.10 -6.03 -1.10
C GLU A 101 12.13 -6.73 -0.23
N ALA A 102 13.33 -6.15 -0.04
CA ALA A 102 14.38 -6.74 0.78
C ALA A 102 13.90 -7.12 2.21
N LEU A 103 13.13 -6.24 2.86
CA LEU A 103 12.55 -6.50 4.18
C LEU A 103 11.54 -7.65 4.20
N LEU A 104 10.86 -7.90 3.07
CA LEU A 104 9.94 -9.02 2.92
C LEU A 104 10.67 -10.33 2.55
N GLU A 105 11.80 -10.24 1.83
CA GLU A 105 12.63 -11.40 1.48
C GLU A 105 13.40 -11.97 2.66
N ASP A 106 13.97 -11.11 3.50
CA ASP A 106 14.74 -11.49 4.70
C ASP A 106 13.91 -12.30 5.72
N LYS A 107 12.57 -12.26 5.59
CA LYS A 107 11.63 -13.04 6.41
C LYS A 107 11.13 -14.33 5.76
N ARG A 108 11.54 -14.66 4.52
CA ARG A 108 11.33 -16.02 4.00
C ARG A 108 12.14 -16.95 4.90
N PRO A 109 11.56 -17.99 5.51
CA PRO A 109 12.35 -18.96 6.25
C PRO A 109 13.44 -19.44 5.30
N ALA A 110 14.71 -19.32 5.73
CA ALA A 110 15.85 -19.82 4.98
C ALA A 110 15.45 -21.20 4.43
N GLN A 111 15.37 -21.32 3.10
CA GLN A 111 15.11 -22.61 2.49
C GLN A 111 16.12 -23.57 3.10
N LYS A 112 15.62 -24.60 3.80
CA LYS A 112 16.44 -25.67 4.33
C LYS A 112 17.34 -26.12 3.20
N GLY A 113 18.64 -26.07 3.45
CA GLY A 113 19.65 -26.56 2.53
C GLY A 113 19.29 -27.97 2.07
N VAL A 114 19.45 -28.18 0.77
CA VAL A 114 19.65 -29.49 0.19
C VAL A 114 21.13 -29.59 -0.13
#